data_AF-A0A1G2W6K2-F1
#
_entry.id   AF-A0A1G2W6K2-F1
#
_cell.length_a   1.000
_cell.length_b   1.000
_cell.length_c   1.000
_cell.angle_alpha   90.00
_cell.angle_beta   90.00
_cell.angle_gamma   90.00
#
_symmetry.space_group_name_H-M   'P 1'
#
loop_
_entity.id
_entity.type
_entity.pdbx_description
1 polymer ?
#
loop_
_entity_poly.entity_id
_entity_poly.type
_entity_poly.pdbx_seq_one_letter_code
_entity_poly.pdbx_strand_id
1 'polypeptide(L)'
;MAQLETRRPAMIAALLAAAAVATATPQPQAAAPMDPAAVKAIEAVAYDYVDGQLEGDPARVARSLHPDLAKRAVTTNPDETLALRRMTKEELVDLTKQGVLKTPREQWSRSVRVLDIVGNAAVARVETPWFVDYFHLGRFGERWVIVNALWYPKPRN
;
A
#
# COMPACT_ATOMS: atom_id res chain seq x y z
N MET A 1 -18.99 -95.01 -18.44
CA MET A 1 -17.67 -94.53 -18.90
C MET A 1 -17.92 -93.81 -20.22
N ALA A 2 -17.66 -92.53 -20.46
CA ALA A 2 -16.97 -91.46 -19.74
C ALA A 2 -17.69 -90.13 -20.12
N GLN A 3 -17.79 -89.18 -19.18
CA GLN A 3 -18.34 -87.85 -19.46
C GLN A 3 -17.29 -86.94 -20.11
N LEU A 4 -17.74 -86.14 -21.07
CA LEU A 4 -16.98 -85.20 -21.89
C LEU A 4 -16.86 -83.86 -21.14
N GLU A 5 -15.65 -83.50 -20.68
CA GLU A 5 -15.39 -82.22 -20.03
C GLU A 5 -15.21 -81.08 -21.04
N THR A 6 -16.06 -80.06 -20.91
CA THR A 6 -16.06 -78.82 -21.69
C THR A 6 -14.99 -77.86 -21.17
N ARG A 7 -13.99 -77.52 -22.00
CA ARG A 7 -12.99 -76.49 -21.67
C ARG A 7 -13.63 -75.09 -21.66
N ARG A 8 -13.44 -74.33 -20.58
CA ARG A 8 -13.78 -72.88 -20.50
C ARG A 8 -12.59 -72.04 -20.99
N PRO A 9 -12.80 -70.93 -21.73
CA PRO A 9 -11.71 -70.03 -22.10
C PRO A 9 -11.38 -69.07 -20.95
N ALA A 10 -10.10 -68.80 -20.73
CA ALA A 10 -9.63 -67.80 -19.78
C ALA A 10 -9.73 -66.40 -20.43
N MET A 11 -10.52 -65.49 -19.85
CA MET A 11 -10.49 -64.07 -20.19
C MET A 11 -9.31 -63.40 -19.50
N ILE A 12 -8.35 -62.90 -20.27
CA ILE A 12 -7.30 -62.01 -19.81
C ILE A 12 -7.91 -60.60 -19.74
N ALA A 13 -8.20 -60.13 -18.53
CA ALA A 13 -8.61 -58.75 -18.30
C ALA A 13 -7.37 -57.84 -18.28
N ALA A 14 -7.21 -57.02 -19.32
CA ALA A 14 -6.20 -55.96 -19.35
C ALA A 14 -6.65 -54.78 -18.47
N LEU A 15 -5.95 -54.57 -17.35
CA LEU A 15 -6.13 -53.41 -16.48
C LEU A 15 -5.38 -52.20 -17.07
N LEU A 16 -6.12 -51.28 -17.69
CA LEU A 16 -5.65 -49.94 -18.05
C LEU A 16 -5.71 -49.04 -16.80
N ALA A 17 -4.56 -48.76 -16.18
CA ALA A 17 -4.45 -47.77 -15.12
C ALA A 17 -4.40 -46.36 -15.73
N ALA A 18 -5.52 -45.63 -15.66
CA ALA A 18 -5.55 -44.21 -16.02
C ALA A 18 -4.90 -43.39 -14.90
N ALA A 19 -3.69 -42.87 -15.14
CA ALA A 19 -3.06 -41.91 -14.23
C ALA A 19 -3.76 -40.55 -14.37
N ALA A 20 -4.59 -40.20 -13.39
CA ALA A 20 -5.18 -38.87 -13.30
C ALA A 20 -4.07 -37.87 -12.96
N VAL A 21 -3.68 -37.04 -13.92
CA VAL A 21 -2.81 -35.88 -13.68
C VAL A 21 -3.66 -34.86 -12.92
N ALA A 22 -3.48 -34.79 -11.60
CA ALA A 22 -4.11 -33.77 -10.78
C ALA A 22 -3.55 -32.39 -11.18
N THR A 23 -4.35 -31.60 -11.90
CA THR A 23 -4.05 -30.19 -12.13
C THR A 23 -4.17 -29.46 -10.80
N ALA A 24 -3.04 -29.22 -10.13
CA ALA A 24 -3.01 -28.38 -8.94
C ALA A 24 -3.47 -26.97 -9.34
N THR A 25 -4.67 -26.60 -8.92
CA THR A 25 -5.14 -25.23 -9.02
C THR A 25 -4.22 -24.36 -8.15
N PRO A 26 -3.63 -23.27 -8.67
CA PRO A 26 -2.84 -22.36 -7.85
C PRO A 26 -3.72 -21.82 -6.74
N GLN A 27 -3.44 -22.24 -5.51
CA GLN A 27 -4.13 -21.72 -4.34
C GLN A 27 -3.63 -20.28 -4.12
N PRO A 28 -4.51 -19.29 -3.88
CA PRO A 28 -4.07 -17.93 -3.63
C PRO A 28 -3.12 -17.94 -2.44
N GLN A 29 -1.84 -17.65 -2.69
CA GLN A 29 -0.87 -17.57 -1.62
C GLN A 29 -1.20 -16.32 -0.80
N ALA A 30 -1.61 -16.52 0.45
CA ALA A 30 -1.82 -15.41 1.38
C ALA A 30 -0.54 -14.57 1.40
N ALA A 31 -0.68 -13.25 1.26
CA ALA A 31 0.45 -12.35 1.29
C ALA A 31 1.23 -12.58 2.60
N ALA A 32 2.55 -12.71 2.49
CA ALA A 32 3.39 -12.84 3.68
C ALA A 32 3.17 -11.61 4.57
N PRO A 33 3.16 -11.76 5.90
CA PRO A 33 3.02 -10.63 6.80
C PRO A 33 4.18 -9.64 6.59
N MET A 34 3.87 -8.35 6.59
CA MET A 34 4.86 -7.29 6.47
C MET A 34 5.83 -7.32 7.65
N ASP A 35 7.12 -7.04 7.40
CA ASP A 35 8.13 -6.91 8.45
C ASP A 35 7.73 -5.81 9.46
N PRO A 36 7.50 -6.15 10.75
CA PRO A 36 7.10 -5.18 11.76
C PRO A 36 8.08 -4.01 11.94
N ALA A 37 9.37 -4.25 11.74
CA ALA A 37 10.37 -3.19 11.85
C ALA A 37 10.24 -2.18 10.70
N ALA A 38 10.05 -2.68 9.47
CA ALA A 38 9.78 -1.84 8.31
C ALA A 38 8.46 -1.05 8.48
N VAL A 39 7.39 -1.69 8.96
CA VAL A 39 6.10 -1.04 9.24
C VAL A 39 6.31 0.14 10.20
N LYS A 40 6.97 -0.07 11.34
CA LYS A 40 7.22 0.98 12.33
C LYS A 40 8.05 2.13 11.76
N ALA A 41 9.05 1.83 10.92
CA ALA A 41 9.87 2.86 10.28
C ALA A 41 9.06 3.72 9.29
N ILE A 42 8.18 3.10 8.51
CA ILE A 42 7.28 3.80 7.58
C ILE A 42 6.26 4.65 8.35
N GLU A 43 5.67 4.10 9.40
CA GLU A 43 4.74 4.83 10.27
C GLU A 43 5.41 6.06 10.89
N ALA A 44 6.65 5.93 11.37
CA ALA A 44 7.40 7.06 11.92
C ALA A 44 7.57 8.20 10.90
N VAL A 45 7.87 7.88 9.63
CA VAL A 45 8.00 8.89 8.56
C VAL A 45 6.65 9.55 8.24
N ALA A 46 5.58 8.76 8.18
CA ALA A 46 4.23 9.28 7.96
C ALA A 46 3.76 10.17 9.13
N TYR A 47 4.05 9.79 10.38
CA TYR A 47 3.78 10.63 11.55
C TYR A 47 4.66 11.88 11.58
N ASP A 48 5.92 11.80 11.15
CA ASP A 48 6.76 13.00 10.98
C ASP A 48 6.13 13.99 10.00
N TYR A 49 5.53 13.52 8.91
CA TYR A 49 4.79 14.40 8.02
C TYR A 49 3.56 15.03 8.69
N VAL A 50 2.60 14.21 9.13
CA VAL A 50 1.30 14.74 9.61
C VAL A 50 1.43 15.48 10.94
N ASP A 51 2.18 14.96 11.91
CA ASP A 51 2.38 15.65 13.18
C ASP A 51 3.22 16.92 12.98
N GLY A 52 4.21 16.91 12.07
CA GLY A 52 4.99 18.11 11.75
C GLY A 52 4.10 19.25 11.21
N GLN A 53 3.12 18.92 10.36
CA GLN A 53 2.13 19.90 9.90
C GLN A 53 1.26 20.43 11.05
N LEU A 54 0.80 19.54 11.94
CA LEU A 54 -0.06 19.91 13.08
C LEU A 54 0.71 20.70 14.16
N GLU A 55 2.01 20.46 14.34
CA GLU A 55 2.89 21.23 15.24
C GLU A 55 3.26 22.60 14.64
N GLY A 56 3.30 22.69 13.30
CA GLY A 56 3.92 23.81 12.60
C GLY A 56 5.45 23.71 12.59
N ASP A 57 6.01 22.49 12.56
CA ASP A 57 7.45 22.23 12.47
C ASP A 57 7.87 21.95 11.01
N PRO A 58 8.40 22.96 10.29
CA PRO A 58 8.81 22.81 8.90
C PRO A 58 10.00 21.86 8.71
N ALA A 59 10.90 21.74 9.70
CA ALA A 59 12.07 20.86 9.59
C ALA A 59 11.64 19.39 9.70
N ARG A 60 10.65 19.11 10.57
CA ARG A 60 10.03 17.79 10.70
C ARG A 60 9.27 17.36 9.44
N VAL A 61 8.55 18.28 8.80
CA VAL A 61 7.95 18.01 7.49
C VAL A 61 9.02 17.83 6.42
N ALA A 62 10.04 18.70 6.36
CA ALA A 62 11.07 18.62 5.34
C ALA A 62 11.87 17.30 5.37
N ARG A 63 12.08 16.70 6.55
CA ARG A 63 12.82 15.42 6.66
C ARG A 63 12.00 14.20 6.25
N SER A 64 10.67 14.26 6.24
CA SER A 64 9.84 13.14 5.80
C SER A 64 9.67 13.07 4.28
N LEU A 65 10.00 14.16 3.56
CA LEU A 65 9.76 14.32 2.13
C LEU A 65 11.03 14.18 1.29
N HIS A 66 10.94 13.39 0.21
CA HIS A 66 11.93 13.41 -0.87
C HIS A 66 12.01 14.83 -1.49
N PRO A 67 13.20 15.33 -1.90
CA PRO A 67 13.32 16.64 -2.56
C PRO A 67 12.41 16.77 -3.79
N ASP A 68 12.31 15.68 -4.57
CA ASP A 68 11.53 15.61 -5.80
C ASP A 68 10.07 15.12 -5.57
N LEU A 69 9.48 15.44 -4.42
CA LEU A 69 8.13 15.02 -4.06
C LEU A 69 7.10 15.40 -5.12
N ALA A 70 6.26 14.45 -5.50
CA ALA A 70 5.02 14.73 -6.24
C ALA A 70 3.78 14.49 -5.37
N LYS A 71 3.22 15.55 -4.78
CA LYS A 71 1.91 15.50 -4.10
C LYS A 71 0.81 16.04 -4.99
N ARG A 72 -0.26 15.27 -5.18
CA ARG A 72 -1.33 15.57 -6.14
C ARG A 72 -2.71 15.29 -5.58
N ALA A 73 -3.70 16.08 -5.99
CA ALA A 73 -5.12 15.77 -5.79
C ALA A 73 -5.88 15.94 -7.10
N VAL A 74 -6.85 15.06 -7.34
CA VAL A 74 -7.82 15.24 -8.43
C VAL A 74 -8.68 16.46 -8.11
N THR A 75 -8.82 17.35 -9.08
CA THR A 75 -9.61 18.56 -8.95
C THR A 75 -10.37 18.84 -10.25
N THR A 76 -11.07 19.96 -10.32
CA THR A 76 -11.74 20.44 -11.53
C THR A 76 -11.13 21.77 -11.94
N ASN A 77 -10.80 21.93 -13.22
CA ASN A 77 -10.34 23.18 -13.80
C ASN A 77 -10.91 23.28 -15.22
N PRO A 78 -11.58 24.40 -15.60
CA PRO A 78 -12.07 24.59 -16.97
C PRO A 78 -11.00 24.44 -18.05
N ASP A 79 -9.74 24.73 -17.72
CA ASP A 79 -8.63 24.74 -18.68
C ASP A 79 -7.84 23.41 -18.72
N GLU A 80 -8.19 22.42 -17.88
CA GLU A 80 -7.48 21.13 -17.81
C GLU A 80 -8.47 19.95 -17.68
N THR A 81 -8.58 19.11 -18.72
CA THR A 81 -9.54 17.97 -18.77
C THR A 81 -9.32 16.94 -17.64
N LEU A 82 -8.07 16.68 -17.26
CA LEU A 82 -7.71 15.78 -16.16
C LEU A 82 -6.99 16.57 -15.06
N ALA A 83 -7.69 17.57 -14.52
CA ALA A 83 -7.11 18.56 -13.64
C ALA A 83 -6.50 17.95 -12.37
N LEU A 84 -5.28 18.39 -12.05
CA LEU A 84 -4.58 18.00 -10.83
C LEU A 84 -4.08 19.23 -10.07
N ARG A 85 -4.44 19.34 -8.78
CA ARG A 85 -3.67 20.16 -7.86
C ARG A 85 -2.33 19.49 -7.66
N ARG A 86 -1.24 20.20 -7.92
CA ARG A 86 0.15 19.73 -7.74
C ARG A 86 0.80 20.55 -6.64
N MET A 87 1.52 19.89 -5.73
CA MET A 87 2.22 20.51 -4.60
C MET A 87 3.64 19.94 -4.50
N THR A 88 4.62 20.81 -4.26
CA THR A 88 6.04 20.44 -4.07
C THR A 88 6.38 20.27 -2.59
N LYS A 89 7.60 19.80 -2.32
CA LYS A 89 8.15 19.77 -0.95
C LYS A 89 8.21 21.17 -0.35
N GLU A 90 8.75 22.13 -1.10
CA GLU A 90 8.95 23.52 -0.65
C GLU A 90 7.62 24.15 -0.29
N GLU A 91 6.59 23.95 -1.11
CA GLU A 91 5.24 24.43 -0.82
C GLU A 91 4.72 23.88 0.52
N LEU A 92 4.88 22.57 0.77
CA LEU A 92 4.41 21.96 2.02
C LEU A 92 5.18 22.46 3.25
N VAL A 93 6.48 22.69 3.10
CA VAL A 93 7.33 23.26 4.15
C VAL A 93 6.91 24.70 4.46
N ASP A 94 6.64 25.51 3.44
CA ASP A 94 6.22 26.89 3.59
C ASP A 94 4.82 27.00 4.22
N LEU A 95 3.86 26.18 3.78
CA LEU A 95 2.52 26.11 4.40
C LEU A 95 2.60 25.69 5.88
N THR A 96 3.53 24.79 6.21
CA THR A 96 3.78 24.37 7.60
C THR A 96 4.35 25.51 8.43
N LYS A 97 5.33 26.25 7.89
CA LYS A 97 5.91 27.44 8.54
C LYS A 97 4.87 28.54 8.77
N GLN A 98 3.91 28.69 7.87
CA GLN A 98 2.77 29.61 8.01
C GLN A 98 1.73 29.11 9.03
N GLY A 99 1.81 27.85 9.46
CA GLY A 99 0.88 27.28 10.44
C GLY A 99 -0.49 26.95 9.86
N VAL A 100 -0.63 26.73 8.55
CA VAL A 100 -1.92 26.52 7.87
C VAL A 100 -2.75 25.39 8.49
N LEU A 101 -2.08 24.34 8.97
CA LEU A 101 -2.71 23.18 9.63
C LEU A 101 -2.38 23.09 11.11
N LYS A 102 -1.72 24.10 11.69
CA LYS A 102 -1.28 24.05 13.08
C LYS A 102 -2.50 23.91 13.99
N THR A 103 -2.49 22.87 14.81
CA THR A 103 -3.63 22.48 15.63
C THR A 103 -3.14 22.20 17.06
N PRO A 104 -3.83 22.67 18.12
CA PRO A 104 -3.46 22.33 19.50
C PRO A 104 -3.42 20.81 19.72
N ARG A 105 -2.45 20.32 20.50
CA ARG A 105 -2.13 18.88 20.60
C ARG A 105 -3.30 18.04 21.08
N GLU A 106 -4.10 18.60 21.97
CA GLU A 106 -5.32 18.00 22.52
C GLU A 106 -6.43 17.81 21.48
N GLN A 107 -6.37 18.49 20.33
CA GLN A 107 -7.35 18.37 19.24
C GLN A 107 -6.87 17.46 18.10
N TRP A 108 -5.68 16.86 18.22
CA TRP A 108 -5.11 16.06 17.14
C TRP A 108 -5.90 14.78 16.88
N SER A 109 -6.51 14.70 15.71
CA SER A 109 -7.13 13.48 15.19
C SER A 109 -6.40 13.06 13.92
N ARG A 110 -5.72 11.92 13.98
CA ARG A 110 -4.95 11.39 12.85
C ARG A 110 -4.68 9.90 13.02
N SER A 111 -4.56 9.19 11.90
CA SER A 111 -4.15 7.79 11.87
C SER A 111 -3.22 7.52 10.69
N VAL A 112 -2.32 6.57 10.88
CA VAL A 112 -1.45 6.03 9.84
C VAL A 112 -1.66 4.52 9.77
N ARG A 113 -1.69 3.98 8.55
CA ARG A 113 -1.73 2.53 8.30
C ARG A 113 -0.89 2.18 7.09
N VAL A 114 0.09 1.31 7.26
CA VAL A 114 0.85 0.73 6.15
C VAL A 114 -0.02 -0.27 5.41
N LEU A 115 -0.09 -0.14 4.09
CA LEU A 115 -0.94 -0.96 3.22
C LEU A 115 -0.15 -2.08 2.55
N ASP A 116 1.09 -1.82 2.15
CA ASP A 116 1.95 -2.79 1.48
C ASP A 116 3.43 -2.38 1.58
N ILE A 117 4.32 -3.37 1.53
CA ILE A 117 5.78 -3.20 1.48
C ILE A 117 6.37 -4.24 0.52
N VAL A 118 7.06 -3.77 -0.52
CA VAL A 118 7.79 -4.62 -1.47
C VAL A 118 9.19 -4.09 -1.67
N GLY A 119 10.19 -4.81 -1.16
CA GLY A 119 11.60 -4.44 -1.26
C GLY A 119 11.88 -3.07 -0.62
N ASN A 120 12.23 -2.09 -1.45
CA ASN A 120 12.51 -0.71 -1.03
C ASN A 120 11.34 0.26 -1.28
N ALA A 121 10.14 -0.24 -1.60
CA ALA A 121 8.95 0.56 -1.83
C ALA A 121 7.85 0.19 -0.82
N ALA A 122 7.03 1.16 -0.45
CA ALA A 122 5.88 0.95 0.43
C ALA A 122 4.73 1.90 0.12
N VAL A 123 3.53 1.51 0.52
CA VAL A 123 2.34 2.35 0.47
C VAL A 123 1.77 2.49 1.88
N ALA A 124 1.43 3.72 2.29
CA ALA A 124 0.76 4.00 3.55
C ALA A 124 -0.43 4.92 3.35
N ARG A 125 -1.49 4.73 4.13
CA ARG A 125 -2.63 5.63 4.22
C ARG A 125 -2.50 6.48 5.48
N VAL A 126 -2.64 7.78 5.32
CA VAL A 126 -2.71 8.75 6.41
C VAL A 126 -4.04 9.45 6.36
N GLU A 127 -4.66 9.67 7.51
CA GLU A 127 -5.99 10.29 7.58
C GLU A 127 -6.06 11.27 8.72
N THR A 128 -6.66 12.43 8.43
CA THR A 128 -7.05 13.48 9.40
C THR A 128 -8.55 13.77 9.23
N PRO A 129 -9.17 14.65 10.04
CA PRO A 129 -10.55 15.08 9.82
C PRO A 129 -10.80 15.71 8.45
N TRP A 130 -9.77 16.27 7.81
CA TRP A 130 -9.92 17.08 6.60
C TRP A 130 -9.39 16.41 5.33
N PHE A 131 -8.55 15.38 5.44
CA PHE A 131 -7.97 14.73 4.27
C PHE A 131 -7.60 13.26 4.50
N VAL A 132 -7.53 12.53 3.40
CA VAL A 132 -6.88 11.22 3.31
C VAL A 132 -5.73 11.32 2.32
N ASP A 133 -4.55 10.90 2.74
CA ASP A 133 -3.34 10.81 1.93
C ASP A 133 -2.99 9.33 1.69
N TYR A 134 -2.62 9.01 0.45
CA TYR A 134 -1.94 7.77 0.09
C TYR A 134 -0.49 8.09 -0.25
N PHE A 135 0.42 7.73 0.64
CA PHE A 135 1.85 7.91 0.45
C PHE A 135 2.46 6.72 -0.25
N HIS A 136 3.26 7.01 -1.27
CA HIS A 136 4.27 6.07 -1.78
C HIS A 136 5.62 6.46 -1.19
N LEU A 137 6.22 5.53 -0.47
CA LEU A 137 7.49 5.72 0.20
C LEU A 137 8.59 4.91 -0.49
N GLY A 138 9.79 5.47 -0.48
CA GLY A 138 11.02 4.80 -0.94
C GLY A 138 12.04 4.70 0.17
N ARG A 139 12.74 3.56 0.24
CA ARG A 139 13.87 3.33 1.15
C ARG A 139 15.19 3.61 0.46
N PHE A 140 15.97 4.53 1.04
CA PHE A 140 17.31 4.90 0.62
C PHE A 140 18.29 4.53 1.76
N GLY A 141 18.94 3.38 1.64
CA GLY A 141 19.73 2.79 2.73
C GLY A 141 18.84 2.40 3.91
N GLU A 142 19.05 3.04 5.06
CA GLU A 142 18.26 2.79 6.28
C GLU A 142 17.05 3.73 6.42
N ARG A 143 16.92 4.71 5.52
CA ARG A 143 15.92 5.78 5.65
C ARG A 143 14.76 5.60 4.67
N TRP A 144 13.54 5.69 5.18
CA TRP A 144 12.34 5.86 4.37
C TRP A 144 12.03 7.35 4.18
N VAL A 145 11.51 7.72 3.01
CA VAL A 145 10.96 9.06 2.72
C VAL A 145 9.72 8.94 1.85
N ILE A 146 8.81 9.90 1.95
CA ILE A 146 7.63 10.03 1.09
C ILE A 146 8.10 10.59 -0.27
N VAL A 147 7.85 9.83 -1.34
CA VAL A 147 8.25 10.16 -2.72
C VAL A 147 7.05 10.69 -3.51
N ASN A 148 5.86 10.10 -3.32
CA ASN A 148 4.62 10.57 -3.92
C ASN A 148 3.50 10.60 -2.88
N ALA A 149 2.51 11.47 -3.11
CA ALA A 149 1.28 11.48 -2.34
C ALA A 149 0.08 11.77 -3.23
N LEU A 150 -0.93 10.90 -3.24
CA LEU A 150 -2.25 11.21 -3.79
C LEU A 150 -3.18 11.51 -2.62
N TRP A 151 -3.83 12.67 -2.63
CA TRP A 151 -4.65 13.10 -1.50
C TRP A 151 -6.07 13.46 -1.90
N TYR A 152 -7.00 13.23 -0.97
CA TYR A 152 -8.42 13.51 -1.10
C TYR A 152 -8.85 14.47 0.02
N PRO A 153 -9.33 15.69 -0.30
CA PRO A 153 -9.96 16.55 0.69
C PRO A 153 -11.33 15.97 1.08
N LYS A 154 -11.58 15.85 2.38
CA LYS A 154 -12.89 15.45 2.89
C LYS A 154 -13.85 16.64 2.84
N PRO A 155 -15.16 16.39 2.61
CA PRO A 155 -16.17 17.42 2.75
C PRO A 155 -16.07 18.07 4.14
N ARG A 156 -16.19 19.40 4.19
CA ARG A 156 -16.44 20.10 5.46
C ARG A 156 -17.91 19.88 5.78
N ASN A 157 -18.19 19.24 6.92
CA ASN A 157 -19.53 19.23 7.50
C ASN A 157 -19.88 20.61 8.04
#